data_AF-A0A6P8XVG8-F1
#
_entry.id   AF-A0A6P8XVG8-F1
#
_cell.length_a   1.000
_cell.length_b   1.000
_cell.length_c   1.000
_cell.angle_alpha   90.00
_cell.angle_beta   90.00
_cell.angle_gamma   90.00
#
_symmetry.space_group_name_H-M   'P 1'
#
loop_
_entity.id
_entity.type
_entity.pdbx_description
1 polymer ?
#
loop_
_entity_poly.entity_id
_entity_poly.type
_entity_poly.pdbx_seq_one_letter_code
_entity_poly.pdbx_strand_id
1 'polypeptide(L)'
;MNTTDEQHPWMLSNYEYGGGVNALHDEIEHFYNYIISTPTEYMMRMEAICRVESVVLSTWPQASIEVFGSFCTGLNLPNSDIDIAVNNFYWQGGQPLTDLKNALDARGVADNIIVVDKARVPVVKFKERLSQIKFDISFNTTSGVKAAELVKMFIEQFPELPKLVLVLKQYLVQLGVNDVYNTGGVSSYALTLMCISFLQKQTLETSIATSGYKTHKKLGQLLLKFLEYYGRKFDFYKYGISVRRHGGCVEKTELLYNFDGILSMLTIEDPITPSNNIGRNSFGVMYVKQCFQRGFANLSKMVDLDASKVNGSILAKLITMQETTIIYRNWVHYTFQHFANTGYSWGGDFHYAVESKYNATSMSEKYKQEEEEVVEQDLKNNFKDLSLSSHNNNGCENTKA
;
A
#
# COMPACT_ATOMS: atom_id res chain seq x y z
N MET A 1 6.20 -23.94 34.45
CA MET A 1 5.65 -23.24 33.27
C MET A 1 6.37 -21.90 33.22
N ASN A 2 7.51 -21.87 32.53
CA ASN A 2 8.30 -20.64 32.39
C ASN A 2 7.59 -19.74 31.39
N THR A 3 7.42 -18.49 31.77
CA THR A 3 7.01 -17.37 30.93
C THR A 3 7.82 -17.40 29.64
N THR A 4 7.18 -17.73 28.52
CA THR A 4 7.74 -17.43 27.20
C THR A 4 7.93 -15.92 27.17
N ASP A 5 9.17 -15.45 27.17
CA ASP A 5 9.47 -14.08 26.76
C ASP A 5 8.71 -13.86 25.45
N GLU A 6 7.82 -12.87 25.42
CA GLU A 6 7.09 -12.48 24.21
C GLU A 6 8.12 -11.93 23.21
N GLN A 7 8.82 -12.83 22.54
CA GLN A 7 9.84 -12.47 21.57
C GLN A 7 9.12 -12.05 20.30
N HIS A 8 9.04 -10.74 20.10
CA HIS A 8 8.49 -10.18 18.87
C HIS A 8 9.37 -10.59 17.69
N PRO A 9 8.81 -11.13 16.59
CA PRO A 9 9.59 -11.85 15.58
C PRO A 9 10.52 -10.95 14.74
N TRP A 10 10.36 -9.63 14.83
CA TRP A 10 11.27 -8.67 14.22
C TRP A 10 12.44 -8.25 15.13
N MET A 11 12.46 -8.69 16.39
CA MET A 11 13.54 -8.36 17.32
C MET A 11 14.73 -9.30 17.10
N LEU A 12 15.87 -8.75 16.71
CA LEU A 12 17.08 -9.52 16.47
C LEU A 12 17.80 -9.84 17.79
N SER A 13 18.09 -11.12 18.04
CA SER A 13 18.71 -11.57 19.30
C SER A 13 20.15 -11.09 19.49
N ASN A 14 20.84 -10.72 18.41
CA ASN A 14 22.22 -10.25 18.39
C ASN A 14 22.32 -8.73 18.15
N TYR A 15 21.23 -7.98 18.37
CA TYR A 15 21.18 -6.54 18.18
C TYR A 15 20.79 -5.84 19.49
N GLU A 16 21.58 -4.86 19.92
CA GLU A 16 21.28 -4.04 21.09
C GLU A 16 20.42 -2.84 20.69
N TYR A 17 19.12 -2.93 20.95
CA TYR A 17 18.21 -1.81 20.77
C TYR A 17 18.45 -0.77 21.87
N GLY A 18 18.70 0.48 21.48
CA GLY A 18 18.87 1.60 22.42
C GLY A 18 17.54 2.10 22.98
N GLY A 19 17.47 3.40 23.30
CA GLY A 19 16.24 4.07 23.72
C GLY A 19 15.73 5.11 22.72
N GLY A 20 14.52 5.60 22.97
CA GLY A 20 13.94 6.73 22.28
C GLY A 20 13.62 6.49 20.81
N VAL A 21 13.62 7.58 20.05
CA VAL A 21 13.26 7.60 18.62
C VAL A 21 14.18 6.72 17.76
N ASN A 22 15.46 6.59 18.12
CA ASN A 22 16.42 5.80 17.35
C ASN A 22 16.10 4.31 17.44
N ALA A 23 15.84 3.81 18.65
CA ALA A 23 15.44 2.42 18.84
C ALA A 23 14.13 2.10 18.09
N LEU A 24 13.16 3.02 18.12
CA LEU A 24 11.94 2.88 17.33
C LEU A 24 12.23 2.85 15.82
N HIS A 25 13.21 3.62 15.33
CA HIS A 25 13.63 3.56 13.93
C HIS A 25 14.21 2.18 13.56
N ASP A 26 15.12 1.65 14.39
CA ASP A 26 15.74 0.35 14.16
C ASP A 26 14.71 -0.79 14.21
N GLU A 27 13.75 -0.72 15.14
CA GLU A 27 12.63 -1.67 15.19
C GLU A 27 11.74 -1.61 13.95
N ILE A 28 11.48 -0.42 13.40
CA ILE A 28 10.71 -0.29 12.15
C ILE A 28 11.49 -0.89 10.97
N GLU A 29 12.80 -0.67 10.88
CA GLU A 29 13.65 -1.29 9.84
C GLU A 29 13.62 -2.81 9.94
N HIS A 30 13.80 -3.37 11.15
CA HIS A 30 13.76 -4.81 11.34
C HIS A 30 12.36 -5.39 11.13
N PHE A 31 11.29 -4.69 11.53
CA PHE A 31 9.93 -5.09 11.21
C PHE A 31 9.67 -5.10 9.70
N TYR A 32 10.13 -4.07 8.98
CA TYR A 32 10.01 -4.00 7.53
C TYR A 32 10.69 -5.21 6.88
N ASN A 33 11.95 -5.50 7.24
CA ASN A 33 12.69 -6.65 6.72
C ASN A 33 12.04 -8.00 7.07
N TYR A 34 11.39 -8.08 8.24
CA TYR A 34 10.66 -9.28 8.65
C TYR A 34 9.35 -9.47 7.88
N ILE A 35 8.61 -8.39 7.59
CA ILE A 35 7.22 -8.47 7.11
C ILE A 35 7.11 -8.52 5.59
N ILE A 36 8.11 -8.02 4.85
CA ILE A 36 8.12 -8.11 3.39
C ILE A 36 8.07 -9.58 2.91
N SER A 37 7.62 -9.76 1.67
CA SER A 37 7.55 -11.09 1.05
C SER A 37 8.96 -11.68 0.95
N THR A 38 9.14 -12.87 1.51
CA THR A 38 10.35 -13.67 1.28
C THR A 38 10.39 -14.17 -0.17
N PRO A 39 11.56 -14.57 -0.70
CA PRO A 39 11.64 -15.17 -2.04
C PRO A 39 10.69 -16.38 -2.21
N THR A 40 10.58 -17.23 -1.20
CA THR A 40 9.65 -18.37 -1.21
C THR A 40 8.19 -17.94 -1.29
N GLU A 41 7.78 -16.94 -0.51
CA GLU A 41 6.42 -16.40 -0.55
C GLU A 41 6.11 -15.73 -1.88
N TYR A 42 7.07 -14.97 -2.43
CA TYR A 42 6.93 -14.36 -3.74
C TYR A 42 6.73 -15.42 -4.83
N MET A 43 7.58 -16.45 -4.87
CA MET A 43 7.47 -17.52 -5.86
C MET A 43 6.16 -18.31 -5.74
N MET A 44 5.72 -18.61 -4.51
CA MET A 44 4.42 -19.23 -4.28
C MET A 44 3.26 -18.34 -4.78
N ARG A 45 3.33 -17.02 -4.56
CA ARG A 45 2.36 -16.04 -5.10
C ARG A 45 2.34 -16.05 -6.63
N MET A 46 3.51 -16.07 -7.27
CA MET A 46 3.63 -16.14 -8.73
C MET A 46 3.03 -17.43 -9.30
N GLU A 47 3.33 -18.57 -8.68
CA GLU A 47 2.74 -19.85 -9.07
C GLU A 47 1.22 -19.89 -8.91
N ALA A 48 0.68 -19.26 -7.86
CA ALA A 48 -0.76 -19.09 -7.69
C ALA A 48 -1.37 -18.21 -8.79
N ILE A 49 -0.72 -17.10 -9.15
CA ILE A 49 -1.11 -16.25 -10.28
C ILE A 49 -1.14 -17.05 -11.58
N CYS A 50 -0.09 -17.83 -11.90
CA CYS A 50 -0.03 -18.65 -13.11
C CYS A 50 -1.18 -19.66 -13.21
N ARG A 51 -1.57 -20.30 -12.08
CA ARG A 51 -2.71 -21.22 -12.06
C ARG A 51 -4.03 -20.51 -12.35
N VAL A 52 -4.26 -19.35 -11.74
CA VAL A 52 -5.44 -18.53 -11.99
C VAL A 52 -5.46 -18.01 -13.43
N GLU A 53 -4.32 -17.53 -13.93
CA GLU A 53 -4.13 -17.07 -15.32
C GLU A 53 -4.48 -18.18 -16.31
N SER A 54 -4.05 -19.42 -16.05
CA SER A 54 -4.39 -20.58 -16.89
C SER A 54 -5.90 -20.83 -16.96
N VAL A 55 -6.65 -20.66 -15.86
CA VAL A 55 -8.12 -20.75 -15.88
C VAL A 55 -8.71 -19.64 -16.74
N VAL A 56 -8.28 -18.40 -16.53
CA VAL A 56 -8.79 -17.24 -17.28
C VAL A 56 -8.52 -17.40 -18.77
N LEU A 57 -7.28 -17.68 -19.19
CA LEU A 57 -6.91 -17.81 -20.60
C LEU A 57 -7.53 -19.02 -21.29
N SER A 58 -7.83 -20.09 -20.54
CA SER A 58 -8.57 -21.22 -21.11
C SER A 58 -10.04 -20.92 -21.36
N THR A 59 -10.62 -19.99 -20.59
CA THR A 59 -12.00 -19.55 -20.73
C THR A 59 -12.09 -18.45 -21.79
N TRP A 60 -11.10 -17.54 -21.80
CA TRP A 60 -10.99 -16.40 -22.69
C TRP A 60 -9.56 -16.28 -23.23
N PRO A 61 -9.23 -16.95 -24.35
CA PRO A 61 -7.86 -16.96 -24.89
C PRO A 61 -7.31 -15.60 -25.33
N GLN A 62 -8.18 -14.62 -25.54
CA GLN A 62 -7.82 -13.25 -25.94
C GLN A 62 -7.83 -12.26 -24.77
N ALA A 63 -8.04 -12.74 -23.53
CA ALA A 63 -8.02 -11.86 -22.37
C ALA A 63 -6.60 -11.39 -22.05
N SER A 64 -6.49 -10.13 -21.65
CA SER A 64 -5.31 -9.58 -20.97
C SER A 64 -5.52 -9.65 -19.47
N ILE A 65 -4.46 -9.99 -18.73
CA ILE A 65 -4.48 -10.25 -17.30
C ILE A 65 -3.41 -9.40 -16.65
N GLU A 66 -3.82 -8.50 -15.76
CA GLU A 66 -2.93 -7.54 -15.12
C GLU A 66 -3.03 -7.67 -13.60
N VAL A 67 -1.90 -7.88 -12.94
CA VAL A 67 -1.81 -7.92 -11.48
C VAL A 67 -1.59 -6.49 -10.97
N PHE A 68 -2.43 -6.06 -10.04
CA PHE A 68 -2.34 -4.71 -9.47
C PHE A 68 -2.37 -4.71 -7.94
N GLY A 69 -2.54 -3.53 -7.34
CA GLY A 69 -2.75 -3.40 -5.91
C GLY A 69 -1.49 -3.61 -5.06
N SER A 70 -1.67 -4.14 -3.86
CA SER A 70 -0.61 -4.14 -2.85
C SER A 70 0.54 -5.10 -3.16
N PHE A 71 0.27 -6.20 -3.87
CA PHE A 71 1.32 -7.12 -4.30
C PHE A 71 2.22 -6.51 -5.38
N CYS A 72 1.62 -5.86 -6.38
CA CYS A 72 2.36 -5.18 -7.46
C CYS A 72 3.25 -4.04 -6.95
N THR A 73 2.82 -3.33 -5.90
CA THR A 73 3.56 -2.21 -5.29
C THR A 73 4.57 -2.64 -4.22
N GLY A 74 4.59 -3.92 -3.82
CA GLY A 74 5.41 -4.40 -2.70
C GLY A 74 4.90 -3.97 -1.31
N LEU A 75 3.69 -3.41 -1.22
CA LEU A 75 3.04 -2.95 0.01
C LEU A 75 2.07 -4.01 0.58
N ASN A 76 2.24 -5.28 0.22
CA ASN A 76 1.43 -6.38 0.70
C ASN A 76 1.92 -6.89 2.07
N LEU A 77 0.98 -7.23 2.95
CA LEU A 77 1.27 -8.03 4.14
C LEU A 77 1.29 -9.53 3.75
N PRO A 78 1.80 -10.43 4.61
CA PRO A 78 1.91 -11.86 4.29
C PRO A 78 0.57 -12.51 3.95
N ASN A 79 -0.52 -12.03 4.56
CA ASN A 79 -1.89 -12.50 4.37
C ASN A 79 -2.72 -11.62 3.40
N SER A 80 -2.10 -10.64 2.73
CA SER A 80 -2.79 -9.82 1.73
C SER A 80 -3.19 -10.64 0.52
N ASP A 81 -4.33 -10.24 -0.02
CA ASP A 81 -4.91 -10.64 -1.30
C ASP A 81 -4.01 -10.30 -2.49
N ILE A 82 -4.33 -10.94 -3.62
CA ILE A 82 -3.80 -10.60 -4.94
C ILE A 82 -4.97 -10.07 -5.79
N ASP A 83 -4.82 -8.84 -6.25
CA ASP A 83 -5.79 -8.18 -7.12
C ASP A 83 -5.42 -8.40 -8.59
N ILE A 84 -6.38 -8.88 -9.39
CA ILE A 84 -6.21 -9.11 -10.84
C ILE A 84 -7.31 -8.39 -11.61
N ALA A 85 -6.92 -7.68 -12.66
CA ALA A 85 -7.83 -7.13 -13.66
C ALA A 85 -7.80 -8.03 -14.91
N VAL A 86 -8.97 -8.51 -15.33
CA VAL A 86 -9.14 -9.25 -16.58
C VAL A 86 -9.82 -8.34 -17.59
N ASN A 87 -9.10 -8.01 -18.67
CA ASN A 87 -9.60 -7.19 -19.76
C ASN A 87 -9.84 -8.08 -20.98
N ASN A 88 -11.02 -8.02 -21.58
CA ASN A 88 -11.29 -8.72 -22.82
C ASN A 88 -12.20 -7.85 -23.69
N PHE A 89 -11.78 -7.58 -24.93
CA PHE A 89 -12.52 -6.69 -25.84
C PHE A 89 -13.70 -7.39 -26.53
N TYR A 90 -13.82 -8.71 -26.41
CA TYR A 90 -14.77 -9.53 -27.15
C TYR A 90 -15.65 -10.40 -26.24
N TRP A 91 -16.24 -9.82 -25.19
CA TRP A 91 -17.24 -10.53 -24.38
C TRP A 91 -18.43 -10.94 -25.26
N GLN A 92 -18.48 -12.19 -25.71
CA GLN A 92 -19.53 -12.69 -26.60
C GLN A 92 -20.83 -13.03 -25.82
N GLY A 93 -21.39 -12.03 -25.12
CA GLY A 93 -22.69 -12.16 -24.46
C GLY A 93 -22.70 -13.05 -23.20
N GLY A 94 -21.58 -13.19 -22.49
CA GLY A 94 -21.46 -13.96 -21.24
C GLY A 94 -21.69 -13.16 -19.96
N GLN A 95 -21.60 -13.83 -18.81
CA GLN A 95 -21.60 -13.23 -17.47
C GLN A 95 -20.22 -13.45 -16.84
N PRO A 96 -19.21 -12.58 -17.09
CA PRO A 96 -17.80 -12.86 -16.77
C PRO A 96 -17.55 -13.27 -15.31
N LEU A 97 -18.28 -12.66 -14.37
CA LEU A 97 -18.22 -13.02 -12.95
C LEU A 97 -18.67 -14.48 -12.70
N THR A 98 -19.81 -14.87 -13.26
CA THR A 98 -20.39 -16.22 -13.12
C THR A 98 -19.54 -17.25 -13.87
N ASP A 99 -19.10 -16.91 -15.08
CA ASP A 99 -18.29 -17.77 -15.94
C ASP A 99 -16.95 -18.10 -15.27
N LEU A 100 -16.27 -17.08 -14.71
CA LEU A 100 -15.04 -17.28 -13.95
C LEU A 100 -15.27 -18.14 -12.71
N LYS A 101 -16.34 -17.89 -11.95
CA LYS A 101 -16.69 -18.71 -10.79
C LYS A 101 -16.81 -20.19 -11.19
N ASN A 102 -17.57 -20.47 -12.25
CA ASN A 102 -17.80 -21.84 -12.72
C ASN A 102 -16.50 -22.48 -13.22
N ALA A 103 -15.66 -21.73 -13.94
CA ALA A 103 -14.38 -22.23 -14.45
C ALA A 103 -13.38 -22.56 -13.34
N LEU A 104 -13.31 -21.72 -12.30
CA LEU A 104 -12.46 -21.94 -11.12
C LEU A 104 -12.90 -23.18 -10.34
N ASP A 105 -14.21 -23.37 -10.15
CA ASP A 105 -14.79 -24.51 -9.44
C ASP A 105 -14.59 -25.82 -10.23
N ALA A 106 -14.91 -25.81 -11.52
CA ALA A 106 -14.77 -26.97 -12.41
C ALA A 106 -13.32 -27.48 -12.51
N ARG A 107 -12.34 -26.59 -12.36
CA ARG A 107 -10.90 -26.93 -12.36
C ARG A 107 -10.33 -27.22 -10.97
N GLY A 108 -11.11 -27.04 -9.91
CA GLY A 108 -10.66 -27.26 -8.53
C GLY A 108 -9.53 -26.34 -8.09
N VAL A 109 -9.41 -25.15 -8.68
CA VAL A 109 -8.33 -24.18 -8.41
C VAL A 109 -8.65 -23.31 -7.18
N ALA A 110 -9.92 -23.13 -6.86
CA ALA A 110 -10.37 -22.21 -5.83
C ALA A 110 -11.36 -22.82 -4.85
N ASP A 111 -11.33 -22.31 -3.62
CA ASP A 111 -12.30 -22.54 -2.56
C ASP A 111 -12.99 -21.22 -2.19
N ASN A 112 -14.17 -21.28 -1.55
CA ASN A 112 -14.93 -20.11 -1.08
C ASN A 112 -15.16 -19.01 -2.14
N ILE A 113 -15.61 -19.40 -3.34
CA ILE A 113 -15.82 -18.47 -4.45
C ILE A 113 -17.09 -17.64 -4.24
N ILE A 114 -16.92 -16.33 -4.11
CA ILE A 114 -17.98 -15.35 -3.86
C ILE A 114 -18.02 -14.34 -5.02
N VAL A 115 -19.19 -14.14 -5.61
CA VAL A 115 -19.42 -13.07 -6.59
C VAL A 115 -19.98 -11.86 -5.86
N VAL A 116 -19.31 -10.71 -5.98
CA VAL A 116 -19.73 -9.43 -5.45
C VAL A 116 -20.10 -8.53 -6.64
N ASP A 117 -21.36 -8.57 -7.05
CA ASP A 117 -21.88 -7.92 -8.25
C ASP A 117 -22.49 -6.52 -8.02
N LYS A 118 -22.92 -6.24 -6.78
CA LYS A 118 -23.55 -4.96 -6.39
C LYS A 118 -22.57 -3.84 -6.02
N ALA A 119 -21.27 -4.12 -5.98
CA ALA A 119 -20.26 -3.12 -5.70
C ALA A 119 -20.02 -2.22 -6.92
N ARG A 120 -19.45 -1.02 -6.70
CA ARG A 120 -19.08 -0.10 -7.80
C ARG A 120 -18.14 -0.77 -8.81
N VAL A 121 -17.21 -1.58 -8.32
CA VAL A 121 -16.37 -2.46 -9.13
C VAL A 121 -16.77 -3.89 -8.75
N PRO A 122 -17.52 -4.59 -9.60
CA PRO A 122 -17.85 -5.98 -9.38
C PRO A 122 -16.60 -6.87 -9.37
N VAL A 123 -16.55 -7.83 -8.44
CA VAL A 123 -15.40 -8.71 -8.26
C VAL A 123 -15.79 -10.15 -7.96
N VAL A 124 -14.96 -11.10 -8.39
CA VAL A 124 -14.98 -12.49 -7.91
C VAL A 124 -13.90 -12.65 -6.87
N LYS A 125 -14.31 -12.95 -5.63
CA LYS A 125 -13.41 -13.19 -4.51
C LYS A 125 -13.31 -14.68 -4.23
N PHE A 126 -12.11 -15.20 -4.02
CA PHE A 126 -11.92 -16.61 -3.69
C PHE A 126 -10.60 -16.86 -2.98
N LYS A 127 -10.39 -18.09 -2.50
CA LYS A 127 -9.11 -18.56 -1.95
C LYS A 127 -8.51 -19.60 -2.90
N GLU A 128 -7.31 -19.37 -3.42
CA GLU A 128 -6.63 -20.36 -4.27
C GLU A 128 -6.21 -21.57 -3.42
N ARG A 129 -6.52 -22.77 -3.91
CA ARG A 129 -6.52 -24.00 -3.12
C ARG A 129 -5.12 -24.41 -2.64
N LEU A 130 -4.07 -24.22 -3.45
CA LEU A 130 -2.73 -24.69 -3.07
C LEU A 130 -2.01 -23.70 -2.17
N SER A 131 -1.96 -22.42 -2.54
CA SER A 131 -1.26 -21.37 -1.78
C SER A 131 -2.07 -20.85 -0.61
N GLN A 132 -3.37 -21.10 -0.57
CA GLN A 132 -4.29 -20.56 0.43
C GLN A 132 -4.38 -19.01 0.40
N ILE A 133 -3.95 -18.38 -0.69
CA ILE A 133 -4.02 -16.93 -0.91
C ILE A 133 -5.40 -16.53 -1.38
N LYS A 134 -5.86 -15.35 -0.94
CA LYS A 134 -7.10 -14.74 -1.41
C LYS A 134 -6.85 -13.99 -2.72
N PHE A 135 -7.78 -14.12 -3.66
CA PHE A 135 -7.77 -13.38 -4.92
C PHE A 135 -9.05 -12.57 -5.04
N ASP A 136 -8.90 -11.35 -5.55
CA ASP A 136 -9.99 -10.48 -5.96
C ASP A 136 -9.81 -10.20 -7.46
N ILE A 137 -10.76 -10.66 -8.28
CA ILE A 137 -10.70 -10.49 -9.74
C ILE A 137 -11.80 -9.55 -10.22
N SER A 138 -11.39 -8.42 -10.80
CA SER A 138 -12.27 -7.45 -11.48
C SER A 138 -12.16 -7.58 -13.00
N PHE A 139 -13.15 -7.05 -13.71
CA PHE A 139 -13.22 -7.11 -15.17
C PHE A 139 -13.27 -5.71 -15.78
N ASN A 140 -12.50 -5.49 -16.85
CA ASN A 140 -12.45 -4.23 -17.60
C ASN A 140 -12.12 -3.00 -16.74
N THR A 141 -11.18 -3.13 -15.80
CA THR A 141 -10.76 -2.04 -14.90
C THR A 141 -9.28 -1.74 -15.03
N THR A 142 -8.93 -0.56 -15.53
CA THR A 142 -7.54 -0.10 -15.67
C THR A 142 -7.07 0.82 -14.54
N SER A 143 -7.99 1.35 -13.72
CA SER A 143 -7.67 2.30 -12.66
C SER A 143 -6.73 1.72 -11.58
N GLY A 144 -6.90 0.43 -11.26
CA GLY A 144 -6.04 -0.27 -10.29
C GLY A 144 -4.58 -0.37 -10.74
N VAL A 145 -4.35 -0.60 -12.03
CA VAL A 145 -3.00 -0.68 -12.64
C VAL A 145 -2.33 0.69 -12.59
N LYS A 146 -3.02 1.73 -13.10
CA LYS A 146 -2.53 3.13 -13.05
C LYS A 146 -2.25 3.60 -11.62
N ALA A 147 -3.08 3.20 -10.66
CA ALA A 147 -2.87 3.50 -9.24
C ALA A 147 -1.61 2.83 -8.67
N ALA A 148 -1.34 1.58 -9.06
CA ALA A 148 -0.13 0.87 -8.63
C ALA A 148 1.14 1.52 -9.19
N GLU A 149 1.14 1.90 -10.48
CA GLU A 149 2.24 2.62 -11.11
C GLU A 149 2.53 3.95 -10.40
N LEU A 150 1.48 4.73 -10.12
CA LEU A 150 1.62 5.98 -9.38
C LEU A 150 2.23 5.76 -7.99
N VAL A 151 1.80 4.71 -7.28
CA VAL A 151 2.36 4.36 -5.97
C VAL A 151 3.84 3.99 -6.09
N LYS A 152 4.26 3.23 -7.13
CA LYS A 152 5.67 2.93 -7.39
C LYS A 152 6.49 4.22 -7.57
N MET A 153 5.98 5.17 -8.34
CA MET A 153 6.62 6.48 -8.51
C MET A 153 6.78 7.23 -7.18
N PHE A 154 5.77 7.16 -6.28
CA PHE A 154 5.89 7.74 -4.94
C PHE A 154 6.83 6.97 -4.01
N ILE A 155 7.00 5.67 -4.19
CA ILE A 155 8.00 4.87 -3.45
C ILE A 155 9.41 5.30 -3.84
N GLU A 156 9.67 5.53 -5.13
CA GLU A 156 10.94 6.07 -5.61
C GLU A 156 11.21 7.47 -5.04
N GLN A 157 10.17 8.31 -5.00
CA GLN A 157 10.26 9.65 -4.42
C GLN A 157 10.46 9.64 -2.89
N PHE A 158 9.83 8.70 -2.20
CA PHE A 158 9.85 8.59 -0.74
C PHE A 158 10.23 7.15 -0.31
N PRO A 159 11.53 6.84 -0.17
CA PRO A 159 12.01 5.51 0.25
C PRO A 159 11.51 5.04 1.64
N GLU A 160 10.95 5.96 2.41
CA GLU A 160 10.40 5.74 3.75
C GLU A 160 8.94 5.25 3.68
N LEU A 161 8.27 5.48 2.55
CA LEU A 161 6.86 5.20 2.34
C LEU A 161 6.53 3.72 2.57
N PRO A 162 7.25 2.73 2.00
CA PRO A 162 6.93 1.32 2.23
C PRO A 162 7.00 0.93 3.71
N LYS A 163 8.02 1.42 4.41
CA LYS A 163 8.25 1.11 5.84
C LYS A 163 7.13 1.70 6.70
N LEU A 164 6.74 2.94 6.44
CA LEU A 164 5.66 3.60 7.15
C LEU A 164 4.29 2.94 6.85
N VAL A 165 4.00 2.65 5.58
CA VAL A 165 2.75 2.02 5.15
C VAL A 165 2.60 0.64 5.78
N LEU A 166 3.63 -0.21 5.77
CA LEU A 166 3.51 -1.57 6.28
C LEU A 166 3.30 -1.61 7.81
N VAL A 167 3.95 -0.73 8.58
CA VAL A 167 3.68 -0.60 10.03
C VAL A 167 2.23 -0.18 10.28
N LEU A 168 1.76 0.87 9.60
CA LEU A 168 0.41 1.38 9.79
C LEU A 168 -0.64 0.41 9.27
N LYS A 169 -0.38 -0.28 8.17
CA LYS A 169 -1.26 -1.30 7.60
C LYS A 169 -1.41 -2.46 8.56
N GLN A 170 -0.30 -2.94 9.15
CA GLN A 170 -0.33 -3.96 10.20
C GLN A 170 -1.15 -3.48 11.41
N TYR A 171 -0.96 -2.23 11.83
CA TYR A 171 -1.71 -1.62 12.94
C TYR A 171 -3.22 -1.58 12.67
N LEU A 172 -3.65 -1.20 11.47
CA LEU A 172 -5.08 -1.17 11.14
C LEU A 172 -5.68 -2.57 11.01
N VAL A 173 -4.92 -3.52 10.43
CA VAL A 173 -5.35 -4.92 10.27
C VAL A 173 -5.57 -5.60 11.61
N GLN A 174 -4.63 -5.47 12.57
CA GLN A 174 -4.80 -6.10 13.89
C GLN A 174 -5.99 -5.51 14.68
N LEU A 175 -6.37 -4.26 14.41
CA LEU A 175 -7.52 -3.60 15.02
C LEU A 175 -8.83 -3.88 14.27
N GLY A 176 -8.78 -4.54 13.12
CA GLY A 176 -9.94 -4.81 12.27
C GLY A 176 -10.52 -3.57 11.58
N VAL A 177 -9.80 -2.45 11.57
CA VAL A 177 -10.26 -1.17 10.99
C VAL A 177 -9.73 -0.91 9.58
N ASN A 178 -9.20 -1.95 8.93
CA ASN A 178 -8.84 -1.96 7.52
C ASN A 178 -10.01 -2.38 6.61
N ASP A 179 -11.12 -2.85 7.18
CA ASP A 179 -12.29 -3.34 6.45
C ASP A 179 -13.28 -2.20 6.19
N VAL A 180 -13.31 -1.71 4.96
CA VAL A 180 -14.22 -0.63 4.54
C VAL A 180 -15.68 -1.06 4.55
N TYR A 181 -15.98 -2.31 4.19
CA TYR A 181 -17.36 -2.76 4.02
C TYR A 181 -18.05 -2.98 5.37
N ASN A 182 -17.38 -3.69 6.28
CA ASN A 182 -17.99 -4.08 7.55
C ASN A 182 -17.85 -3.00 8.64
N THR A 183 -16.72 -2.29 8.68
CA THR A 183 -16.43 -1.35 9.77
C THR A 183 -16.43 0.12 9.34
N GLY A 184 -16.52 0.39 8.03
CA GLY A 184 -16.28 1.73 7.50
C GLY A 184 -14.82 2.17 7.72
N GLY A 185 -13.90 1.21 7.81
CA GLY A 185 -12.48 1.43 8.05
C GLY A 185 -11.77 2.14 6.90
N VAL A 186 -10.44 2.13 6.94
CA VAL A 186 -9.59 2.75 5.91
C VAL A 186 -8.98 1.66 5.04
N SER A 187 -9.20 1.73 3.72
CA SER A 187 -8.61 0.77 2.78
C SER A 187 -7.08 0.90 2.71
N SER A 188 -6.41 -0.14 2.22
CA SER A 188 -4.96 -0.10 1.97
C SER A 188 -4.55 1.07 1.06
N TYR A 189 -5.34 1.34 0.01
CA TYR A 189 -5.05 2.44 -0.91
C TYR A 189 -5.26 3.80 -0.25
N ALA A 190 -6.37 3.98 0.49
CA ALA A 190 -6.62 5.21 1.26
C ALA A 190 -5.48 5.48 2.26
N LEU A 191 -5.05 4.46 3.02
CA LEU A 191 -3.93 4.58 3.96
C LEU A 191 -2.63 4.97 3.24
N THR A 192 -2.36 4.39 2.07
CA THR A 192 -1.17 4.72 1.27
C THR A 192 -1.20 6.18 0.84
N LEU A 193 -2.34 6.69 0.35
CA LEU A 193 -2.51 8.10 -0.02
C LEU A 193 -2.37 9.05 1.18
N MET A 194 -2.87 8.65 2.37
CA MET A 194 -2.64 9.39 3.62
C MET A 194 -1.14 9.47 3.95
N CYS A 195 -0.40 8.38 3.78
CA CYS A 195 1.05 8.37 4.01
C CYS A 195 1.80 9.26 3.02
N ILE A 196 1.44 9.19 1.73
CA ILE A 196 2.02 10.04 0.68
C ILE A 196 1.78 11.53 0.98
N SER A 197 0.52 11.91 1.26
CA SER A 197 0.16 13.30 1.59
C SER A 197 0.92 13.80 2.83
N PHE A 198 1.05 12.96 3.85
CA PHE A 198 1.85 13.29 5.04
C PHE A 198 3.33 13.50 4.71
N LEU A 199 3.94 12.65 3.89
CA LEU A 199 5.35 12.77 3.50
C LEU A 199 5.62 13.99 2.61
N GLN A 200 4.70 14.33 1.70
CA GLN A 200 4.72 15.57 0.93
C GLN A 200 4.72 16.79 1.87
N LYS A 201 3.79 16.82 2.84
CA LYS A 201 3.75 17.87 3.87
C LYS A 201 5.05 17.97 4.67
N GLN A 202 5.61 16.85 5.12
CA GLN A 202 6.88 16.86 5.88
C GLN A 202 8.04 17.41 5.05
N THR A 203 8.07 17.16 3.75
CA THR A 203 9.09 17.69 2.84
C THR A 203 8.97 19.20 2.68
N LEU A 204 7.76 19.73 2.51
CA LEU A 204 7.51 21.17 2.44
C LEU A 204 7.88 21.90 3.75
N GLU A 205 7.55 21.32 4.91
CA GLU A 205 7.92 21.92 6.20
C GLU A 205 9.44 21.95 6.40
N THR A 206 10.16 20.94 5.89
CA THR A 206 11.62 20.86 6.02
C THR A 206 12.34 21.81 5.05
N SER A 207 11.83 21.96 3.82
CA SER A 207 12.42 22.88 2.82
C SER A 207 12.29 24.34 3.25
N ILE A 208 11.22 24.69 3.97
CA ILE A 208 11.04 26.04 4.56
C ILE A 208 11.97 26.23 5.77
N ALA A 209 12.27 25.16 6.52
CA ALA A 209 12.94 25.28 7.82
C ALA A 209 14.47 25.33 7.76
N THR A 210 15.18 24.73 6.78
CA THR A 210 16.65 24.86 6.72
C THR A 210 17.31 24.41 5.40
N SER A 211 18.03 25.32 4.76
CA SER A 211 19.14 25.04 3.85
C SER A 211 20.37 24.66 4.70
N GLY A 212 20.68 23.37 4.89
CA GLY A 212 22.00 23.04 5.47
C GLY A 212 22.22 21.66 6.09
N TYR A 213 21.19 20.94 6.52
CA TYR A 213 21.38 19.59 7.08
C TYR A 213 20.36 18.63 6.50
N LYS A 214 20.84 17.66 5.69
CA LYS A 214 20.10 16.46 5.33
C LYS A 214 19.86 15.65 6.60
N THR A 215 18.82 16.01 7.34
CA THR A 215 18.35 15.20 8.45
C THR A 215 17.83 13.91 7.83
N HIS A 216 18.56 12.79 7.98
CA HIS A 216 17.99 11.48 7.70
C HIS A 216 16.68 11.39 8.49
N LYS A 217 15.53 11.39 7.81
CA LYS A 217 14.23 11.38 8.46
C LYS A 217 14.09 10.04 9.16
N LYS A 218 14.35 10.01 10.47
CA LYS A 218 14.26 8.79 11.28
C LYS A 218 12.82 8.28 11.23
N LEU A 219 12.62 7.03 10.82
CA LEU A 219 11.29 6.41 10.69
C LEU A 219 10.47 6.50 11.98
N GLY A 220 11.11 6.39 13.15
CA GLY A 220 10.43 6.56 14.44
C GLY A 220 9.78 7.94 14.61
N GLN A 221 10.46 9.02 14.15
CA GLN A 221 9.89 10.36 14.14
C GLN A 221 8.75 10.49 13.12
N LEU A 222 8.91 9.91 11.92
CA LEU A 222 7.86 9.94 10.90
C LEU A 222 6.59 9.24 11.37
N LEU A 223 6.72 8.06 11.99
CA LEU A 223 5.59 7.32 12.54
C LEU A 223 4.87 8.10 13.64
N LEU A 224 5.62 8.66 14.61
CA LEU A 224 5.04 9.49 15.67
C LEU A 224 4.30 10.70 15.10
N LYS A 225 4.94 11.45 14.19
CA LYS A 225 4.33 12.62 13.55
C LYS A 225 3.10 12.27 12.71
N PHE A 226 3.11 11.13 12.01
CA PHE A 226 1.94 10.65 11.27
C PHE A 226 0.76 10.38 12.22
N LEU A 227 1.00 9.60 13.28
CA LEU A 227 -0.02 9.23 14.27
C LEU A 227 -0.56 10.46 15.00
N GLU A 228 0.31 11.42 15.33
CA GLU A 228 -0.11 12.70 15.91
C GLU A 228 -0.95 13.52 14.92
N TYR A 229 -0.50 13.62 13.67
CA TYR A 229 -1.16 14.44 12.67
C TYR A 229 -2.57 13.94 12.40
N TYR A 230 -2.74 12.69 11.98
CA TYR A 230 -4.07 12.14 11.69
C TYR A 230 -4.87 11.75 12.94
N GLY A 231 -4.23 11.59 14.11
CA GLY A 231 -4.93 11.32 15.36
C GLY A 231 -5.43 12.56 16.10
N ARG A 232 -4.73 13.70 15.97
CA ARG A 232 -4.98 14.90 16.79
C ARG A 232 -5.10 16.21 16.02
N LYS A 233 -4.39 16.38 14.89
CA LYS A 233 -4.24 17.68 14.23
C LYS A 233 -5.09 17.83 12.96
N PHE A 234 -5.27 16.77 12.19
CA PHE A 234 -6.03 16.79 10.93
C PHE A 234 -7.53 16.95 11.23
N ASP A 235 -8.12 18.02 10.70
CA ASP A 235 -9.54 18.27 10.79
C ASP A 235 -10.28 17.62 9.61
N PHE A 236 -10.79 16.40 9.84
CA PHE A 236 -11.58 15.65 8.87
C PHE A 236 -12.93 16.29 8.54
N TYR A 237 -13.43 17.25 9.31
CA TYR A 237 -14.66 17.98 8.96
C TYR A 237 -14.37 19.03 7.90
N LYS A 238 -13.24 19.73 8.04
CA LYS A 238 -12.87 20.84 7.18
C LYS A 238 -12.06 20.45 5.94
N TYR A 239 -11.15 19.48 6.06
CA TYR A 239 -10.17 19.17 5.02
C TYR A 239 -10.35 17.78 4.43
N GLY A 240 -10.02 17.66 3.14
CA GLY A 240 -9.74 16.42 2.44
C GLY A 240 -8.26 16.26 2.14
N ILE A 241 -7.91 15.16 1.50
CA ILE A 241 -6.55 14.78 1.14
C ILE A 241 -6.42 14.75 -0.37
N SER A 242 -5.41 15.42 -0.91
CA SER A 242 -4.96 15.23 -2.29
C SER A 242 -3.47 14.96 -2.31
N VAL A 243 -3.04 14.12 -3.24
CA VAL A 243 -1.61 13.86 -3.51
C VAL A 243 -1.17 14.45 -4.85
N ARG A 244 -2.09 15.11 -5.57
CA ARG A 244 -1.81 15.81 -6.83
C ARG A 244 -1.09 17.13 -6.56
N ARG A 245 -0.33 17.64 -7.53
CA ARG A 245 0.45 18.89 -7.45
C ARG A 245 1.43 18.84 -6.26
N HIS A 246 1.34 19.80 -5.34
CA HIS A 246 2.17 19.83 -4.14
C HIS A 246 1.66 18.89 -3.03
N GLY A 247 0.52 18.23 -3.25
CA GLY A 247 -0.15 17.38 -2.28
C GLY A 247 -0.61 18.13 -1.03
N GLY A 248 -1.09 17.38 -0.05
CA GLY A 248 -1.41 17.87 1.27
C GLY A 248 -2.90 17.90 1.61
N CYS A 249 -3.26 18.77 2.55
CA CYS A 249 -4.64 18.98 2.99
C CYS A 249 -5.29 20.08 2.14
N VAL A 250 -6.46 19.77 1.58
CA VAL A 250 -7.23 20.67 0.71
C VAL A 250 -8.58 20.94 1.37
N GLU A 251 -9.10 22.17 1.32
CA GLU A 251 -10.43 22.42 1.88
C GLU A 251 -11.48 21.60 1.12
N LYS A 252 -12.44 20.99 1.83
CA LYS A 252 -13.45 20.15 1.17
C LYS A 252 -14.31 20.91 0.16
N THR A 253 -14.43 22.24 0.33
CA THR A 253 -15.09 23.16 -0.60
C THR A 253 -14.42 23.18 -1.98
N GLU A 254 -13.10 23.03 -2.05
CA GLU A 254 -12.37 22.96 -3.32
C GLU A 254 -12.56 21.61 -4.03
N LEU A 255 -12.74 20.54 -3.25
CA LEU A 255 -12.96 19.19 -3.78
C LEU A 255 -14.45 18.89 -4.10
N LEU A 256 -15.37 19.70 -3.58
CA LEU A 256 -16.81 19.54 -3.68
C LEU A 256 -17.30 19.48 -5.12
N TYR A 257 -16.70 20.30 -6.00
CA TYR A 257 -17.01 20.33 -7.43
C TYR A 257 -16.70 19.00 -8.11
N ASN A 258 -15.68 18.28 -7.63
CA ASN A 258 -15.26 17.01 -8.23
C ASN A 258 -16.13 15.83 -7.78
N PHE A 259 -16.88 15.93 -6.67
CA PHE A 259 -17.56 14.78 -6.04
C PHE A 259 -19.09 14.81 -6.09
N ASP A 260 -19.68 15.52 -7.06
CA ASP A 260 -21.14 15.61 -7.24
C ASP A 260 -21.88 16.04 -5.94
N GLY A 261 -21.26 16.87 -5.11
CA GLY A 261 -21.88 17.39 -3.88
C GLY A 261 -21.82 16.48 -2.65
N ILE A 262 -21.31 15.24 -2.74
CA ILE A 262 -21.31 14.29 -1.61
C ILE A 262 -19.92 14.24 -0.94
N LEU A 263 -19.84 14.80 0.27
CA LEU A 263 -18.65 14.72 1.11
C LEU A 263 -18.82 13.64 2.19
N SER A 264 -17.89 12.70 2.22
CA SER A 264 -17.74 11.75 3.33
C SER A 264 -16.87 12.32 4.44
N MET A 265 -16.88 11.65 5.61
CA MET A 265 -16.02 12.04 6.73
C MET A 265 -14.53 12.02 6.34
N LEU A 266 -14.07 10.92 5.74
CA LEU A 266 -12.78 10.87 5.08
C LEU A 266 -12.95 11.26 3.62
N THR A 267 -12.35 12.36 3.19
CA THR A 267 -12.34 12.78 1.78
C THR A 267 -10.93 12.65 1.24
N ILE A 268 -10.73 11.81 0.23
CA ILE A 268 -9.44 11.66 -0.45
C ILE A 268 -9.71 11.70 -1.95
N GLU A 269 -9.14 12.69 -2.63
CA GLU A 269 -9.15 12.77 -4.09
C GLU A 269 -8.31 11.63 -4.68
N ASP A 270 -8.94 10.82 -5.53
CA ASP A 270 -8.24 9.80 -6.30
C ASP A 270 -7.36 10.48 -7.36
N PRO A 271 -6.02 10.32 -7.31
CA PRO A 271 -5.13 10.96 -8.27
C PRO A 271 -5.31 10.44 -9.70
N ILE A 272 -5.84 9.22 -9.89
CA ILE A 272 -6.09 8.61 -11.20
C ILE A 272 -7.44 9.03 -11.75
N THR A 273 -8.45 9.15 -10.89
CA THR A 273 -9.81 9.56 -11.27
C THR A 273 -10.31 10.65 -10.32
N PRO A 274 -10.00 11.94 -10.53
CA PRO A 274 -10.28 13.01 -9.57
C PRO A 274 -11.75 13.16 -9.13
N SER A 275 -12.70 12.67 -9.93
CA SER A 275 -14.12 12.62 -9.55
C SER A 275 -14.47 11.52 -8.54
N ASN A 276 -13.51 10.65 -8.24
CA ASN A 276 -13.64 9.57 -7.29
C ASN A 276 -13.09 9.97 -5.92
N ASN A 277 -13.94 9.88 -4.89
CA ASN A 277 -13.52 10.02 -3.51
C ASN A 277 -13.20 8.64 -2.92
N ILE A 278 -11.91 8.36 -2.72
CA ILE A 278 -11.43 7.07 -2.17
C ILE A 278 -11.96 6.84 -0.75
N GLY A 279 -12.17 7.90 0.03
CA GLY A 279 -12.66 7.82 1.41
C GLY A 279 -14.19 7.73 1.53
N ARG A 280 -14.94 7.66 0.43
CA ARG A 280 -16.42 7.72 0.41
C ARG A 280 -17.07 6.75 1.38
N ASN A 281 -16.57 5.51 1.44
CA ASN A 281 -17.13 4.45 2.28
C ASN A 281 -16.43 4.30 3.64
N SER A 282 -15.45 5.15 3.97
CA SER A 282 -14.76 5.12 5.26
C SER A 282 -15.53 5.88 6.35
N PHE A 283 -16.78 5.49 6.59
CA PHE A 283 -17.67 6.16 7.57
C PHE A 283 -17.20 5.97 9.03
N GLY A 284 -16.36 4.97 9.30
CA GLY A 284 -15.73 4.68 10.59
C GLY A 284 -14.41 5.43 10.83
N VAL A 285 -14.00 6.37 9.96
CA VAL A 285 -12.71 7.07 10.08
C VAL A 285 -12.49 7.77 11.43
N MET A 286 -13.55 8.21 12.12
CA MET A 286 -13.43 8.80 13.45
C MET A 286 -12.93 7.82 14.49
N TYR A 287 -13.26 6.53 14.35
CA TYR A 287 -12.68 5.48 15.18
C TYR A 287 -11.20 5.26 14.82
N VAL A 288 -10.86 5.27 13.53
CA VAL A 288 -9.46 5.20 13.06
C VAL A 288 -8.61 6.36 13.60
N LYS A 289 -9.16 7.58 13.62
CA LYS A 289 -8.54 8.76 14.27
C LYS A 289 -8.24 8.48 15.75
N GLN A 290 -9.17 7.89 16.49
CA GLN A 290 -8.95 7.53 17.89
C GLN A 290 -7.86 6.45 18.03
N CYS A 291 -7.82 5.46 17.14
CA CYS A 291 -6.76 4.46 17.09
C CYS A 291 -5.38 5.10 16.86
N PHE A 292 -5.27 6.06 15.94
CA PHE A 292 -4.03 6.81 15.73
C PHE A 292 -3.65 7.66 16.94
N GLN A 293 -4.61 8.34 17.57
CA GLN A 293 -4.37 9.13 18.79
C GLN A 293 -3.83 8.27 19.95
N ARG A 294 -4.38 7.06 20.12
CA ARG A 294 -3.91 6.07 21.12
C ARG A 294 -2.53 5.54 20.76
N GLY A 295 -2.30 5.18 19.49
CA GLY A 295 -1.00 4.73 18.99
C GLY A 295 0.09 5.77 19.24
N PHE A 296 -0.18 7.05 18.97
CA PHE A 296 0.71 8.14 19.31
C PHE A 296 1.00 8.20 20.81
N ALA A 297 -0.03 8.19 21.67
CA ALA A 297 0.15 8.27 23.11
C ALA A 297 1.01 7.11 23.66
N ASN A 298 0.81 5.90 23.15
CA ASN A 298 1.58 4.72 23.55
C ASN A 298 3.04 4.84 23.14
N LEU A 299 3.31 5.21 21.88
CA LEU A 299 4.69 5.32 21.39
C LEU A 299 5.42 6.52 21.98
N SER A 300 4.78 7.69 22.06
CA SER A 300 5.36 8.90 22.68
C SER A 300 5.83 8.63 24.09
N LYS A 301 4.98 7.98 24.90
CA LYS A 301 5.35 7.60 26.27
C LYS A 301 6.62 6.75 26.30
N MET A 302 6.77 5.80 25.38
CA MET A 302 7.93 4.90 25.35
C MET A 302 9.20 5.58 24.87
N VAL A 303 9.11 6.47 23.87
CA VAL A 303 10.29 7.17 23.35
C VAL A 303 10.79 8.27 24.29
N ASP A 304 9.92 8.80 25.16
CA ASP A 304 10.27 9.80 26.16
C ASP A 304 10.84 9.18 27.45
N LEU A 305 10.76 7.85 27.61
CA LEU A 305 11.38 7.16 28.74
C LEU A 305 12.91 7.17 28.60
N ASP A 306 13.57 7.22 29.75
CA ASP A 306 15.00 6.89 29.82
C ASP A 306 15.23 5.47 29.30
N ALA A 307 16.27 5.28 28.49
CA ALA A 307 16.59 4.02 27.82
C ALA A 307 16.71 2.86 28.81
N SER A 308 17.24 3.13 30.01
CA SER A 308 17.37 2.15 31.11
C SER A 308 16.03 1.60 31.63
N LYS A 309 14.91 2.26 31.31
CA LYS A 309 13.55 1.92 31.77
C LYS A 309 12.69 1.31 30.67
N VAL A 310 13.19 1.24 29.44
CA VAL A 310 12.48 0.62 28.32
C VAL A 310 12.78 -0.87 28.34
N ASN A 311 11.79 -1.68 28.73
CA ASN A 311 11.88 -3.14 28.67
C ASN A 311 11.09 -3.65 27.46
N GLY A 312 11.79 -4.33 26.54
CA GLY A 312 11.21 -4.93 25.34
C GLY A 312 11.05 -3.95 24.16
N SER A 313 10.28 -4.37 23.15
CA SER A 313 10.08 -3.61 21.92
C SER A 313 9.20 -2.38 22.13
N ILE A 314 9.66 -1.22 21.64
CA ILE A 314 8.87 0.01 21.58
C ILE A 314 7.74 -0.13 20.55
N LEU A 315 8.06 -0.64 19.35
CA LEU A 315 7.11 -0.83 18.26
C LEU A 315 5.99 -1.81 18.62
N ALA A 316 6.27 -2.77 19.52
CA ALA A 316 5.28 -3.70 20.04
C ALA A 316 4.14 -3.03 20.84
N LYS A 317 4.32 -1.77 21.28
CA LYS A 317 3.24 -0.98 21.88
C LYS A 317 2.26 -0.42 20.87
N LEU A 318 2.58 -0.53 19.59
CA LEU A 318 1.70 -0.22 18.46
C LEU A 318 1.22 -1.50 17.79
N ILE A 319 2.13 -2.37 17.34
CA ILE A 319 1.80 -3.53 16.50
C ILE A 319 2.17 -4.85 17.15
N THR A 320 1.46 -5.90 16.75
CA THR A 320 1.73 -7.30 17.10
C THR A 320 1.61 -8.16 15.85
N MET A 321 2.24 -9.33 15.86
CA MET A 321 2.06 -10.33 14.82
C MET A 321 1.06 -11.37 15.29
N GLN A 322 0.02 -11.58 14.48
CA GLN A 322 -0.95 -12.64 14.75
C GLN A 322 -0.28 -14.00 14.58
N GLU A 323 -0.51 -14.91 15.52
CA GLU A 323 0.04 -16.26 15.50
C GLU A 323 -0.32 -17.01 14.21
N THR A 324 -1.55 -16.81 13.70
CA THR A 324 -2.00 -17.34 12.41
C THR A 324 -1.13 -16.89 11.23
N THR A 325 -0.65 -15.65 11.25
CA THR A 325 0.27 -15.14 10.23
C THR A 325 1.63 -15.81 10.35
N ILE A 326 2.16 -15.98 11.56
CA ILE A 326 3.44 -16.66 11.79
C ILE A 326 3.37 -18.13 11.33
N ILE A 327 2.30 -18.84 11.71
CA ILE A 327 2.05 -20.22 11.30
C ILE A 327 1.97 -20.33 9.78
N TYR A 328 1.23 -19.42 9.13
CA TYR A 328 1.12 -19.40 7.68
C TYR A 328 2.48 -19.19 7.01
N ARG A 329 3.29 -18.21 7.46
CA ARG A 329 4.64 -17.96 6.91
C ARG A 329 5.54 -19.19 7.05
N ASN A 330 5.53 -19.85 8.22
CA ASN A 330 6.29 -21.07 8.46
C ASN A 330 5.84 -22.22 7.56
N TRP A 331 4.53 -22.39 7.39
CA TRP A 331 3.97 -23.39 6.48
C TRP A 331 4.36 -23.11 5.02
N VAL A 332 4.33 -21.84 4.57
CA VAL A 332 4.77 -21.48 3.22
C VAL A 332 6.24 -21.82 3.04
N HIS A 333 7.10 -21.43 3.99
CA HIS A 333 8.52 -21.72 3.94
C HIS A 333 8.78 -23.22 3.83
N TYR A 334 8.16 -24.04 4.68
CA TYR A 334 8.35 -25.49 4.68
C TYR A 334 7.80 -26.18 3.42
N THR A 335 6.58 -25.81 3.00
CA THR A 335 5.88 -26.46 1.88
C THR A 335 6.49 -26.10 0.53
N PHE A 336 6.92 -24.85 0.39
CA PHE A 336 7.41 -24.29 -0.87
C PHE A 336 8.93 -24.03 -0.86
N GLN A 337 9.69 -24.57 0.10
CA GLN A 337 11.16 -24.43 0.17
C GLN A 337 11.88 -24.87 -1.11
N HIS A 338 11.28 -25.77 -1.89
CA HIS A 338 11.84 -26.21 -3.16
C HIS A 338 12.00 -25.04 -4.15
N PHE A 339 11.19 -23.97 -4.07
CA PHE A 339 11.39 -22.76 -4.87
C PHE A 339 12.66 -21.99 -4.52
N ALA A 340 13.20 -22.15 -3.30
CA ALA A 340 14.47 -21.55 -2.92
C ALA A 340 15.68 -22.41 -3.32
N ASN A 341 15.49 -23.72 -3.54
CA ASN A 341 16.56 -24.71 -3.74
C ASN A 341 16.84 -25.06 -5.21
N THR A 342 16.12 -24.48 -6.18
CA THR A 342 16.21 -24.84 -7.61
C THR A 342 17.52 -24.42 -8.30
N GLY A 343 18.54 -23.95 -7.59
CA GLY A 343 19.91 -23.82 -8.14
C GLY A 343 20.05 -22.83 -9.30
N TYR A 344 19.02 -22.06 -9.63
CA TYR A 344 19.19 -20.87 -10.44
C TYR A 344 20.15 -19.96 -9.68
N SER A 345 21.33 -19.73 -10.26
CA SER A 345 22.12 -18.56 -9.91
C SER A 345 21.14 -17.39 -9.94
N TRP A 346 20.91 -16.76 -8.80
CA TRP A 346 20.09 -15.55 -8.65
C TRP A 346 20.85 -14.36 -9.29
N GLY A 347 21.28 -14.53 -10.54
CA GLY A 347 21.68 -13.48 -11.44
C GLY A 347 20.45 -12.84 -12.05
N GLY A 348 20.60 -11.59 -12.48
CA GLY A 348 19.51 -10.70 -12.88
C GLY A 348 18.44 -11.28 -13.82
N ASP A 349 18.72 -12.32 -14.61
CA ASP A 349 17.89 -12.70 -15.75
C ASP A 349 16.53 -13.37 -15.43
N PHE A 350 16.36 -14.15 -14.36
CA PHE A 350 15.02 -14.73 -14.03
C PHE A 350 14.16 -13.76 -13.22
N HIS A 351 14.78 -12.99 -12.32
CA HIS A 351 14.13 -11.86 -11.66
C HIS A 351 13.69 -10.85 -12.72
N TYR A 352 14.55 -10.54 -13.70
CA TYR A 352 14.24 -9.70 -14.85
C TYR A 352 13.18 -10.31 -15.78
N ALA A 353 13.12 -11.62 -15.99
CA ALA A 353 12.09 -12.23 -16.84
C ALA A 353 10.69 -12.17 -16.19
N VAL A 354 10.58 -12.40 -14.88
CA VAL A 354 9.30 -12.33 -14.14
C VAL A 354 8.91 -10.89 -13.83
N GLU A 355 9.88 -10.02 -13.49
CA GLU A 355 9.69 -8.57 -13.55
C GLU A 355 9.31 -8.14 -14.97
N SER A 356 9.85 -8.71 -16.03
CA SER A 356 9.44 -8.32 -17.39
C SER A 356 8.06 -8.82 -17.77
N LYS A 357 7.54 -9.90 -17.17
CA LYS A 357 6.18 -10.40 -17.45
C LYS A 357 5.11 -9.62 -16.66
N TYR A 358 5.40 -9.19 -15.43
CA TYR A 358 4.40 -8.55 -14.54
C TYR A 358 4.80 -7.18 -13.95
N ASN A 359 6.06 -6.76 -14.05
CA ASN A 359 6.53 -5.37 -13.87
C ASN A 359 6.73 -4.63 -15.22
N ALA A 360 6.74 -5.28 -16.39
CA ALA A 360 6.67 -4.61 -17.68
C ALA A 360 5.22 -4.43 -18.17
N THR A 361 4.49 -3.57 -17.46
CA THR A 361 3.39 -2.82 -18.08
C THR A 361 3.91 -1.56 -18.78
N SER A 362 5.15 -1.60 -19.30
CA SER A 362 5.70 -0.55 -20.17
C SER A 362 5.82 -1.05 -21.61
N MET A 363 4.75 -1.63 -22.18
CA MET A 363 4.62 -1.85 -23.62
C MET A 363 3.15 -1.76 -24.05
N SER A 364 2.46 -0.68 -23.67
CA SER A 364 1.23 -0.24 -24.37
C SER A 364 1.48 1.07 -25.12
N GLU A 365 2.46 1.08 -26.03
CA GLU A 365 2.59 2.11 -27.06
C GLU A 365 1.77 1.83 -28.33
N LYS A 366 0.80 0.90 -28.27
CA LYS A 366 -0.13 0.72 -29.38
C LYS A 366 -1.56 0.83 -28.87
N TYR A 367 -2.23 1.85 -29.42
CA TYR A 367 -3.63 2.26 -29.21
C TYR A 367 -3.87 3.27 -28.08
N LYS A 368 -3.23 4.44 -28.20
CA LYS A 368 -3.80 5.70 -27.71
C LYS A 368 -4.79 6.24 -28.74
N GLN A 369 -6.01 6.53 -28.32
CA GLN A 369 -6.78 7.63 -28.90
C GLN A 369 -7.77 8.22 -27.88
N GLU A 370 -7.52 9.49 -27.57
CA GLU A 370 -8.45 10.57 -27.20
C GLU A 370 -9.21 10.46 -25.87
N GLU A 371 -8.46 10.67 -24.78
CA GLU A 371 -8.84 11.44 -23.56
C GLU A 371 -7.67 11.57 -22.53
N GLU A 372 -6.49 11.01 -22.81
CA GLU A 372 -5.40 10.80 -21.84
C GLU A 372 -4.39 11.95 -21.61
N GLU A 373 -4.48 13.09 -22.30
CA GLU A 373 -3.39 14.10 -22.24
C GLU A 373 -3.33 14.96 -20.96
N VAL A 374 -4.42 15.11 -20.21
CA VAL A 374 -4.42 16.02 -19.04
C VAL A 374 -3.87 15.35 -17.78
N VAL A 375 -4.18 14.08 -17.55
CA VAL A 375 -3.76 13.35 -16.33
C VAL A 375 -2.30 12.95 -16.40
N GLU A 376 -1.81 12.46 -17.55
CA GLU A 376 -0.42 12.07 -17.72
C GLU A 376 0.53 13.28 -17.61
N GLN A 377 0.10 14.45 -18.11
CA GLN A 377 0.86 15.69 -18.02
C GLN A 377 0.88 16.26 -16.60
N ASP A 378 -0.25 16.24 -15.87
CA ASP A 378 -0.30 16.63 -14.45
C ASP A 378 0.56 15.70 -13.57
N LEU A 379 0.55 14.39 -13.84
CA LEU A 379 1.38 13.41 -13.13
C LEU A 379 2.87 13.64 -13.41
N LYS A 380 3.27 13.91 -14.66
CA LYS A 380 4.67 14.25 -15.01
C LYS A 380 5.10 15.62 -14.47
N ASN A 381 4.20 16.59 -14.38
CA ASN A 381 4.47 17.91 -13.82
C ASN A 381 4.69 17.86 -12.30
N ASN A 382 3.97 16.99 -11.56
CA ASN A 382 4.23 16.73 -10.14
C ASN A 382 5.69 16.33 -9.86
N PHE A 383 6.29 15.55 -10.78
CA PHE A 383 7.70 15.13 -10.69
C PHE A 383 8.68 16.26 -11.04
N LYS A 384 8.36 17.09 -12.03
CA LYS A 384 9.22 18.22 -12.43
C LYS A 384 9.27 19.32 -11.38
N ASP A 385 8.15 19.75 -10.82
CA ASP A 385 8.11 20.91 -9.91
C ASP A 385 8.77 20.64 -8.54
N LEU A 386 8.77 19.39 -8.07
CA LEU A 386 9.49 19.00 -6.87
C LEU A 386 11.00 18.82 -7.12
N SER A 387 11.41 18.35 -8.30
CA SER A 387 12.83 18.22 -8.67
C SER A 387 13.51 19.58 -8.96
N LEU A 388 12.78 20.53 -9.56
CA LEU A 388 13.26 21.88 -9.89
C LEU A 388 13.43 22.79 -8.67
N SER A 389 12.81 22.47 -7.52
CA SER A 389 13.06 23.18 -6.26
C SER A 389 14.47 22.94 -5.68
N SER A 390 15.24 22.01 -6.26
CA SER A 390 16.64 21.75 -5.86
C SER A 390 17.68 22.44 -6.74
N HIS A 391 17.30 23.01 -7.90
CA HIS A 391 18.22 23.60 -8.87
C HIS A 391 17.58 24.85 -9.52
N ASN A 392 17.42 25.93 -8.74
CA ASN A 392 17.36 27.29 -9.27
C ASN A 392 17.64 28.30 -8.16
N ASN A 393 18.92 28.42 -7.82
CA ASN A 393 19.45 29.67 -7.27
C ASN A 393 20.10 30.41 -8.45
N ASN A 394 19.43 31.44 -8.96
CA ASN A 394 20.07 32.67 -9.43
C ASN A 394 19.01 33.70 -9.83
N GLY A 395 19.05 34.85 -9.17
CA GLY A 395 18.64 36.13 -9.76
C GLY A 395 17.27 36.67 -9.32
N CYS A 396 17.27 37.44 -8.23
CA CYS A 396 16.64 38.76 -8.26
C CYS A 396 17.14 39.62 -7.08
N GLU A 397 18.31 40.21 -7.26
CA GLU A 397 18.66 41.46 -6.59
C GLU A 397 18.14 42.64 -7.43
N ASN A 398 17.53 43.58 -6.72
CA ASN A 398 17.43 45.01 -6.99
C ASN A 398 16.69 45.51 -8.25
N THR A 399 15.56 46.18 -8.01
CA THR A 399 15.41 47.60 -8.41
C THR A 399 14.57 48.38 -7.39
N LYS A 400 15.25 49.26 -6.64
CA LYS A 400 14.75 50.57 -6.22
C LYS A 400 15.93 51.54 -6.16
N ALA A 401 16.16 52.23 -7.27
CA ALA A 401 16.46 53.66 -7.43
C ALA A 401 16.84 53.89 -8.88
#